data_AF-A0A2D6CYL8-F1
#
_entry.id   AF-A0A2D6CYL8-F1
#
_cell.length_a   1.000
_cell.length_b   1.000
_cell.length_c   1.000
_cell.angle_alpha   90.00
_cell.angle_beta   90.00
_cell.angle_gamma   90.00
#
_symmetry.space_group_name_H-M   'P 1'
#
loop_
_entity.id
_entity.type
_entity.pdbx_description
1 polymer ?
#
loop_
_entity_poly.entity_id
_entity_poly.type
_entity_poly.pdbx_seq_one_letter_code
_entity_poly.pdbx_strand_id
1 'polypeptide(L)'
;MVVLMAAAFFSPRLSGLYSSGVNRGLQIFGAFATVPAVVGLIRLHSTRIARKHSSALYSAVMLVALFATVVLGIWDAKFNGPRFNWVYSNIYGPLQQSVFAFLAFFIASAAYRAFRARTMEATVLLVAAVVVLLGNAVVSLPGPGGASAEGWLLSVPAMAMQRGIGFGVALGIMAQSVRILMGLERSFVGRG
;
A
#
# COMPACT_ATOMS: atom_id res chain seq x y z
N MET A 1 7.69 2.40 -15.64
CA MET A 1 7.37 1.45 -14.56
C MET A 1 5.88 1.13 -14.54
N VAL A 2 5.04 2.13 -14.26
CA VAL A 2 3.58 2.03 -14.24
C VAL A 2 2.95 1.58 -15.59
N VAL A 3 3.36 2.19 -16.71
CA VAL A 3 2.87 1.83 -18.06
C VAL A 3 3.23 0.39 -18.43
N LEU A 4 4.40 -0.08 -18.01
CA LEU A 4 4.85 -1.46 -18.23
C LEU A 4 4.06 -2.47 -17.37
N MET A 5 3.64 -2.06 -16.16
CA MET A 5 2.82 -2.87 -15.25
C MET A 5 1.39 -3.06 -15.78
N ALA A 6 0.83 -2.02 -16.40
CA ALA A 6 -0.44 -2.11 -17.11
C ALA A 6 -0.35 -2.98 -18.38
N ALA A 7 0.76 -2.87 -19.14
CA ALA A 7 0.98 -3.66 -20.35
C ALA A 7 1.20 -5.17 -20.07
N ALA A 8 1.88 -5.50 -18.97
CA ALA A 8 2.08 -6.89 -18.53
C ALA A 8 0.77 -7.56 -18.04
N PHE A 9 -0.18 -6.77 -17.55
CA PHE A 9 -1.47 -7.27 -17.04
C PHE A 9 -2.43 -7.76 -18.15
N PHE A 10 -2.21 -7.34 -19.40
CA PHE A 10 -3.07 -7.66 -20.55
C PHE A 10 -2.46 -8.68 -21.53
N SER A 11 -1.16 -9.00 -21.42
CA SER A 11 -0.45 -9.85 -22.39
C SER A 11 0.35 -10.96 -21.70
N PRO A 12 -0.06 -12.24 -21.83
CA PRO A 12 0.67 -13.39 -21.31
C PRO A 12 2.08 -13.59 -21.90
N ARG A 13 2.37 -12.99 -23.07
CA ARG A 13 3.69 -13.07 -23.72
C ARG A 13 4.66 -11.99 -23.21
N LEU A 14 4.14 -10.84 -22.75
CA LEU A 14 4.98 -9.77 -22.17
C LEU A 14 5.28 -9.98 -20.67
N SER A 15 4.51 -10.81 -19.97
CA SER A 15 4.69 -11.05 -18.52
C SER A 15 6.04 -11.68 -18.16
N GLY A 16 6.57 -12.59 -19.01
CA GLY A 16 7.85 -13.27 -18.80
C GLY A 16 9.08 -12.36 -18.95
N LEU A 17 9.08 -11.47 -19.95
CA LEU A 17 10.14 -10.46 -20.13
C LEU A 17 10.02 -9.30 -19.13
N TYR A 18 8.79 -8.94 -18.77
CA TYR A 18 8.49 -7.94 -17.74
C TYR A 18 9.04 -8.36 -16.37
N SER A 19 8.76 -9.58 -15.93
CA SER A 19 9.10 -10.04 -14.57
C SER A 19 10.59 -10.06 -14.27
N SER A 20 11.47 -10.35 -15.23
CA SER A 20 12.92 -10.46 -14.97
C SER A 20 13.70 -9.14 -15.15
N GLY A 21 13.30 -8.29 -16.11
CA GLY A 21 13.92 -6.98 -16.35
C GLY A 21 13.42 -5.91 -15.39
N VAL A 22 12.10 -5.84 -15.17
CA VAL A 22 11.50 -4.84 -14.28
C VAL A 22 11.83 -5.13 -12.83
N ASN A 23 11.84 -6.39 -12.39
CA ASN A 23 12.21 -6.73 -11.01
C ASN A 23 13.67 -6.37 -10.70
N ARG A 24 14.61 -6.59 -11.65
CA ARG A 24 15.99 -6.12 -11.50
C ARG A 24 16.07 -4.60 -11.42
N GLY A 25 15.37 -3.89 -12.31
CA GLY A 25 15.26 -2.44 -12.23
C GLY A 25 14.72 -1.96 -10.88
N LEU A 26 13.64 -2.58 -10.38
CA LEU A 26 13.03 -2.28 -9.09
C LEU A 26 13.98 -2.48 -7.92
N GLN A 27 14.79 -3.55 -7.93
CA GLN A 27 15.78 -3.79 -6.88
C GLN A 27 16.88 -2.73 -6.89
N ILE A 28 17.38 -2.36 -8.08
CA ILE A 28 18.41 -1.33 -8.24
C ILE A 28 17.86 0.02 -7.78
N PHE A 29 16.71 0.45 -8.31
CA PHE A 29 16.08 1.71 -7.91
C PHE A 29 15.69 1.72 -6.44
N GLY A 30 15.21 0.61 -5.89
CA GLY A 30 14.88 0.46 -4.47
C GLY A 30 16.10 0.62 -3.57
N ALA A 31 17.23 0.02 -3.93
CA ALA A 31 18.50 0.19 -3.22
C ALA A 31 18.94 1.67 -3.24
N PHE A 32 18.90 2.33 -4.40
CA PHE A 32 19.24 3.75 -4.51
C PHE A 32 18.24 4.66 -3.78
N ALA A 33 16.95 4.35 -3.79
CA ALA A 33 15.90 5.13 -3.13
C ALA A 33 15.93 5.00 -1.61
N THR A 34 16.50 3.92 -1.07
CA THR A 34 16.64 3.72 0.38
C THR A 34 17.51 4.82 1.01
N VAL A 35 18.59 5.23 0.34
CA VAL A 35 19.50 6.28 0.84
C VAL A 35 18.80 7.63 1.03
N PRO A 36 18.16 8.26 0.01
CA PRO A 36 17.45 9.52 0.19
C PRO A 36 16.22 9.36 1.09
N ALA A 37 15.58 8.19 1.16
CA ALA A 37 14.48 7.94 2.10
C ALA A 37 14.95 8.06 3.56
N VAL A 38 16.06 7.42 3.92
CA VAL A 38 16.64 7.50 5.27
C VAL A 38 17.11 8.92 5.58
N VAL A 39 17.81 9.58 4.64
CA VAL A 39 18.29 10.96 4.84
C VAL A 39 17.11 11.93 5.00
N GLY A 40 16.06 11.80 4.19
CA GLY A 40 14.85 12.61 4.28
C GLY A 40 14.13 12.42 5.60
N LEU A 41 14.00 11.16 6.06
CA LEU A 41 13.40 10.82 7.34
C LEU A 41 14.15 11.47 8.50
N ILE A 42 15.49 11.34 8.52
CA ILE A 42 16.34 11.94 9.56
C ILE A 42 16.20 13.46 9.55
N ARG A 43 16.33 14.11 8.38
CA ARG A 43 16.20 15.57 8.26
C ARG A 43 14.84 16.08 8.75
N LEU A 44 13.76 15.41 8.38
CA LEU A 44 12.40 15.80 8.76
C LEU A 44 12.21 15.72 10.28
N HIS A 45 12.64 14.62 10.90
CA HIS A 45 12.42 14.41 12.32
C HIS A 45 13.37 15.25 13.17
N SER A 46 14.63 15.41 12.76
CA SER A 46 15.60 16.29 13.43
C SER A 46 15.19 17.76 13.37
N THR A 47 14.66 18.24 12.23
CA THR A 47 14.17 19.62 12.13
C THR A 47 12.93 19.86 12.99
N ARG A 48 12.04 18.87 13.11
CA ARG A 48 10.86 18.95 13.99
C ARG A 48 11.25 19.08 15.47
N ILE A 49 12.28 18.34 15.90
CA ILE A 49 12.83 18.42 17.26
C ILE A 49 13.51 19.77 17.49
N ALA A 50 14.36 20.21 16.56
CA ALA A 50 15.06 21.49 16.66
C ALA A 50 14.09 22.69 16.73
N ARG A 51 12.95 22.62 16.04
CA ARG A 51 11.90 23.64 16.06
C ARG A 51 10.89 23.48 17.22
N LYS A 52 11.10 22.53 18.15
CA LYS A 52 10.22 22.25 19.30
C LYS A 52 8.73 22.16 18.93
N HIS A 53 8.42 21.48 17.83
CA HIS A 53 7.03 21.28 17.41
C HIS A 53 6.26 20.45 18.46
N SER A 54 4.94 20.58 18.52
CA SER A 54 4.07 19.83 19.46
C SER A 54 4.30 18.30 19.42
N SER A 55 4.65 17.76 18.25
CA SER A 55 4.97 16.35 18.05
C SER A 55 6.46 15.98 18.11
N ALA A 56 7.31 16.82 18.73
CA ALA A 56 8.75 16.59 18.84
C ALA A 56 9.10 15.31 19.61
N LEU A 57 8.32 14.95 20.63
CA LEU A 57 8.52 13.70 21.40
C LEU A 57 8.40 12.47 20.50
N TYR A 58 7.32 12.37 19.71
CA TYR A 58 7.13 11.28 18.76
C TYR A 58 8.25 11.22 17.73
N SER A 59 8.74 12.38 17.31
CA SER A 59 9.87 12.43 16.38
C SER A 59 11.20 11.98 16.99
N ALA A 60 11.44 12.25 18.27
CA ALA A 60 12.60 11.73 18.99
C ALA A 60 12.52 10.20 19.13
N VAL A 61 11.37 9.66 19.52
CA VAL A 61 11.15 8.21 19.63
C VAL A 61 11.39 7.51 18.29
N MET A 62 10.90 8.08 17.18
CA MET A 62 11.13 7.53 15.84
C MET A 62 12.62 7.48 15.47
N LEU A 63 13.38 8.54 15.74
CA LEU A 63 14.82 8.56 15.45
C LEU A 63 15.59 7.56 16.31
N VAL A 64 15.26 7.48 17.60
CA VAL A 64 15.87 6.50 18.51
C VAL A 64 15.57 5.08 18.02
N ALA A 65 14.34 4.79 17.63
CA ALA A 65 13.96 3.48 17.09
C ALA A 65 14.72 3.15 15.79
N LEU A 66 14.87 4.12 14.88
CA LEU A 66 15.65 3.95 13.64
C LEU A 66 17.08 3.52 13.95
N PHE A 67 17.81 4.28 14.77
CA PHE A 67 19.20 3.98 15.10
C PHE A 67 19.32 2.70 15.94
N ALA A 68 18.43 2.47 16.90
CA ALA A 68 18.43 1.24 17.69
C ALA A 68 18.30 0.00 16.81
N THR A 69 17.39 0.01 15.82
CA THR A 69 17.18 -1.13 14.92
C THR A 69 18.40 -1.38 14.02
N VAL A 70 19.05 -0.31 13.54
CA VAL A 70 20.30 -0.41 12.74
C VAL A 70 21.44 -0.98 13.58
N VAL A 71 21.64 -0.47 14.80
CA VAL A 71 22.70 -0.93 15.71
C VAL A 71 22.50 -2.41 16.07
N LEU A 72 21.26 -2.81 16.38
CA LEU A 72 20.95 -4.22 16.68
C LEU A 72 21.19 -5.13 15.47
N GLY A 73 20.84 -4.68 14.26
CA GLY A 73 21.10 -5.42 13.03
C GLY A 73 22.60 -5.60 12.74
N ILE A 74 23.40 -4.56 12.96
CA ILE A 74 24.87 -4.63 12.81
C ILE A 74 25.47 -5.56 13.88
N TRP A 75 24.99 -5.50 15.12
CA TRP A 75 25.49 -6.34 16.21
C TRP A 75 25.29 -7.83 15.94
N ASP A 76 24.10 -8.22 15.46
CA ASP A 76 23.83 -9.61 15.16
C ASP A 76 24.65 -10.14 13.96
N ALA A 77 25.20 -9.24 13.13
CA ALA A 77 26.07 -9.53 11.97
C ALA A 77 25.52 -10.58 10.98
N LYS A 78 24.21 -10.86 11.04
CA LYS A 78 23.50 -11.87 10.23
C LYS A 78 22.14 -11.34 9.84
N PHE A 79 21.71 -11.68 8.63
CA PHE A 79 20.32 -11.58 8.23
C PHE A 79 19.50 -12.53 9.11
N ASN A 80 18.50 -11.99 9.84
CA ASN A 80 17.70 -12.70 10.87
C ASN A 80 18.43 -13.01 12.19
N GLY A 81 19.22 -12.07 12.68
CA GLY A 81 19.76 -12.11 14.03
C GLY A 81 18.68 -12.25 15.13
N PRO A 82 18.99 -12.89 16.28
CA PRO A 82 18.02 -13.09 17.37
C PRO A 82 17.44 -11.78 17.92
N ARG A 83 18.26 -10.72 18.01
CA ARG A 83 17.85 -9.44 18.60
C ARG A 83 17.04 -8.62 17.61
N PHE A 84 17.48 -8.59 16.35
CA PHE A 84 16.69 -7.99 15.28
C PHE A 84 15.32 -8.67 15.16
N ASN A 85 15.28 -10.01 15.19
CA ASN A 85 14.03 -10.77 15.10
C ASN A 85 13.13 -10.52 16.32
N TRP A 86 13.69 -10.38 17.52
CA TRP A 86 12.90 -10.01 18.71
C TRP A 86 12.21 -8.66 18.53
N VAL A 87 12.92 -7.63 18.07
CA VAL A 87 12.33 -6.30 17.76
C VAL A 87 11.28 -6.43 16.66
N TYR A 88 11.57 -7.19 15.61
CA TYR A 88 10.65 -7.38 14.50
C TYR A 88 9.34 -8.05 14.94
N SER A 89 9.43 -9.17 15.66
CA SER A 89 8.27 -9.97 16.07
C SER A 89 7.45 -9.36 17.22
N ASN A 90 8.10 -8.65 18.14
CA ASN A 90 7.41 -8.12 19.34
C ASN A 90 7.01 -6.65 19.21
N ILE A 91 7.67 -5.88 18.34
CA ILE A 91 7.40 -4.44 18.18
C ILE A 91 6.83 -4.18 16.79
N TYR A 92 7.60 -4.44 15.73
CA TYR A 92 7.21 -4.07 14.38
C TYR A 92 5.95 -4.80 13.89
N GLY A 93 5.92 -6.13 14.03
CA GLY A 93 4.81 -6.97 13.59
C GLY A 93 3.46 -6.59 14.23
N PRO A 94 3.36 -6.52 15.57
CA PRO A 94 2.12 -6.11 16.24
C PRO A 94 1.68 -4.68 15.92
N LEU A 95 2.61 -3.73 15.82
CA LEU A 95 2.29 -2.35 15.42
C LEU A 95 1.74 -2.28 13.99
N GLN A 96 2.33 -3.04 13.06
CA GLN A 96 1.82 -3.14 11.69
C GLN A 96 0.41 -3.73 11.66
N GLN A 97 0.16 -4.81 12.40
CA GLN A 97 -1.16 -5.43 12.51
C GLN A 97 -2.20 -4.48 13.13
N SER A 98 -1.79 -3.64 14.09
CA SER A 98 -2.67 -2.63 14.71
C SER A 98 -3.16 -1.61 13.69
N VAL A 99 -2.28 -1.14 12.80
CA VAL A 99 -2.67 -0.22 11.71
C VAL A 99 -3.64 -0.90 10.75
N PHE A 100 -3.42 -2.16 10.39
CA PHE A 100 -4.36 -2.92 9.56
C PHE A 100 -5.70 -3.16 10.25
N ALA A 101 -5.71 -3.44 11.56
CA ALA A 101 -6.95 -3.60 12.33
C ALA A 101 -7.77 -2.31 12.34
N PHE A 102 -7.13 -1.15 12.57
CA PHE A 102 -7.80 0.15 12.47
C PHE A 102 -8.32 0.42 11.06
N LEU A 103 -7.53 0.12 10.02
CA LEU A 103 -7.97 0.27 8.63
C LEU A 103 -9.20 -0.59 8.34
N ALA A 104 -9.20 -1.86 8.76
CA ALA A 104 -10.34 -2.75 8.59
C ALA A 104 -11.59 -2.21 9.30
N PHE A 105 -11.44 -1.72 10.54
CA PHE A 105 -12.52 -1.09 11.28
C PHE A 105 -13.06 0.17 10.56
N PHE A 106 -12.18 1.04 10.06
CA PHE A 106 -12.59 2.24 9.32
C PHE A 106 -13.28 1.92 8.00
N ILE A 107 -12.79 0.92 7.25
CA ILE A 107 -13.43 0.45 6.02
C ILE A 107 -14.82 -0.11 6.34
N ALA A 108 -14.94 -0.97 7.36
CA ALA A 108 -16.23 -1.51 7.78
C ALA A 108 -17.21 -0.39 8.20
N SER A 109 -16.75 0.59 8.97
CA SER A 109 -17.54 1.77 9.37
C SER A 109 -17.97 2.64 8.19
N ALA A 110 -17.07 2.86 7.22
CA ALA A 110 -17.37 3.59 5.99
C ALA A 110 -18.38 2.83 5.13
N ALA A 111 -18.20 1.52 4.95
CA ALA A 111 -19.11 0.65 4.21
C ALA A 111 -20.49 0.60 4.86
N TYR A 112 -20.57 0.47 6.19
CA TYR A 112 -21.85 0.52 6.91
C TYR A 112 -22.58 1.85 6.68
N ARG A 113 -21.87 2.98 6.77
CA ARG A 113 -22.46 4.30 6.48
C ARG A 113 -22.89 4.43 5.01
N ALA A 114 -22.11 3.90 4.07
CA ALA A 114 -22.40 3.92 2.64
C ALA A 114 -23.62 3.06 2.28
N PHE A 115 -23.77 1.87 2.90
CA PHE A 115 -24.94 1.01 2.70
C PHE A 115 -26.20 1.49 3.45
N ARG A 116 -26.03 2.27 4.53
CA ARG A 116 -27.14 2.91 5.24
C ARG A 116 -27.75 4.08 4.47
N ALA A 117 -26.98 4.75 3.61
CA ALA A 117 -27.52 5.73 2.69
C ALA A 117 -28.47 4.98 1.74
N ARG A 118 -29.79 5.21 1.87
CA ARG A 118 -30.85 4.53 1.10
C ARG A 118 -30.86 4.96 -0.37
N THR A 119 -29.76 4.73 -1.07
CA THR A 119 -29.63 5.02 -2.49
C THR A 119 -29.79 3.74 -3.31
N MET A 120 -30.17 3.92 -4.57
CA MET A 120 -30.34 2.79 -5.49
C MET A 120 -29.00 2.07 -5.69
N GLU A 121 -27.90 2.83 -5.75
CA GLU A 121 -26.55 2.29 -5.93
C GLU A 121 -26.12 1.44 -4.73
N ALA A 122 -26.37 1.92 -3.50
CA ALA A 122 -26.05 1.17 -2.28
C ALA A 122 -26.81 -0.17 -2.21
N THR A 123 -28.06 -0.19 -2.66
CA THR A 123 -28.88 -1.40 -2.71
C THR A 123 -28.34 -2.40 -3.72
N VAL A 124 -27.94 -1.94 -4.92
CA VAL A 124 -27.31 -2.80 -5.94
C VAL A 124 -26.01 -3.41 -5.41
N LEU A 125 -25.16 -2.62 -4.74
CA LEU A 125 -23.92 -3.11 -4.14
C LEU A 125 -24.16 -4.10 -3.00
N LEU A 126 -25.20 -3.90 -2.19
CA LEU A 126 -25.58 -4.82 -1.12
C LEU A 126 -26.00 -6.18 -1.69
N VAL A 127 -26.87 -6.19 -2.72
CA VAL A 127 -27.30 -7.42 -3.39
C VAL A 127 -26.10 -8.14 -4.01
N ALA A 128 -25.22 -7.41 -4.70
CA ALA A 128 -23.97 -7.92 -5.23
C ALA A 128 -23.10 -8.59 -4.14
N ALA A 129 -22.95 -7.95 -2.99
CA ALA A 129 -22.18 -8.51 -1.87
C ALA A 129 -22.81 -9.78 -1.30
N VAL A 130 -24.14 -9.81 -1.13
CA VAL A 130 -24.87 -11.00 -0.65
C VAL A 130 -24.71 -12.17 -1.63
N VAL A 131 -24.82 -11.93 -2.94
CA VAL A 131 -24.62 -12.97 -3.96
C VAL A 131 -23.21 -13.56 -3.89
N VAL A 132 -22.18 -12.72 -3.75
CA VAL A 132 -20.79 -13.21 -3.63
C VAL A 132 -20.57 -14.00 -2.34
N LEU A 133 -21.14 -13.55 -1.21
CA LEU A 133 -21.01 -14.25 0.07
C LEU A 133 -21.72 -15.61 0.05
N LEU A 134 -22.93 -15.69 -0.49
CA LEU A 134 -23.67 -16.95 -0.60
C LEU A 134 -23.03 -17.90 -1.63
N GLY A 135 -22.55 -17.37 -2.75
CA GLY A 135 -21.85 -18.10 -3.80
C GLY A 135 -20.60 -18.83 -3.30
N ASN A 136 -19.82 -18.19 -2.43
CA ASN A 136 -18.61 -18.79 -1.86
C ASN A 136 -18.88 -19.74 -0.67
N ALA A 137 -20.00 -19.59 0.04
CA ALA A 137 -20.25 -20.30 1.29
C ALA A 137 -21.23 -21.49 1.19
N VAL A 138 -22.28 -21.40 0.37
CA VAL A 138 -23.39 -22.37 0.40
C VAL A 138 -23.93 -22.73 -0.98
N VAL A 139 -24.31 -21.74 -1.79
CA VAL A 139 -25.03 -21.96 -3.07
C VAL A 139 -24.49 -21.03 -4.14
N SER A 140 -24.01 -21.63 -5.23
CA SER A 140 -23.63 -20.93 -6.46
C SER A 140 -24.88 -20.71 -7.34
N LEU A 141 -25.09 -19.47 -7.77
CA LEU A 141 -26.20 -19.11 -8.66
C LEU A 141 -25.72 -19.09 -10.12
N PRO A 142 -26.54 -19.49 -11.11
CA PRO A 142 -26.18 -19.35 -12.52
C PRO A 142 -26.05 -17.87 -12.90
N GLY A 143 -24.94 -17.51 -13.53
CA GLY A 143 -24.62 -16.17 -13.98
C GLY A 143 -24.50 -16.06 -15.51
N PRO A 144 -24.25 -14.84 -16.02
CA PRO A 144 -24.13 -14.58 -17.46
C PRO A 144 -23.01 -15.40 -18.11
N GLY A 145 -23.26 -15.93 -19.31
CA GLY A 145 -22.24 -16.62 -20.11
C GLY A 145 -21.83 -18.00 -19.59
N GLY A 146 -22.65 -18.64 -18.75
CA GLY A 146 -22.38 -19.97 -18.20
C GLY A 146 -21.44 -19.99 -16.99
N ALA A 147 -20.97 -18.83 -16.54
CA ALA A 147 -20.24 -18.70 -15.28
C ALA A 147 -21.21 -18.64 -14.09
N SER A 148 -20.74 -19.01 -12.89
CA SER A 148 -21.45 -18.70 -11.64
C SER A 148 -21.61 -17.18 -11.45
N ALA A 149 -22.70 -16.73 -10.85
CA ALA A 149 -22.99 -15.31 -10.64
C ALA A 149 -21.90 -14.60 -9.84
N GLU A 150 -21.39 -15.22 -8.77
CA GLU A 150 -20.26 -14.73 -7.98
C GLU A 150 -18.97 -14.67 -8.80
N GLY A 151 -18.70 -15.71 -9.59
CA GLY A 151 -17.53 -15.77 -10.47
C GLY A 151 -17.56 -14.70 -11.55
N TRP A 152 -18.71 -14.44 -12.16
CA TRP A 152 -18.88 -13.36 -13.13
C TRP A 152 -18.66 -11.99 -12.48
N LEU A 153 -19.24 -11.76 -11.29
CA LEU A 153 -19.11 -10.49 -10.56
C LEU A 153 -17.66 -10.20 -10.14
N LEU A 154 -16.93 -11.23 -9.70
CA LEU A 154 -15.54 -11.11 -9.32
C LEU A 154 -14.60 -10.99 -10.54
N SER A 155 -14.89 -11.68 -11.64
CA SER A 155 -13.98 -11.71 -12.80
C SER A 155 -14.15 -10.54 -13.77
N VAL A 156 -15.36 -9.95 -13.87
CA VAL A 156 -15.64 -8.88 -14.83
C VAL A 156 -15.71 -7.51 -14.15
N PRO A 157 -16.78 -7.13 -13.40
CA PRO A 157 -16.87 -5.78 -12.85
C PRO A 157 -15.86 -5.51 -11.73
N ALA A 158 -15.59 -6.47 -10.84
CA ALA A 158 -14.59 -6.26 -9.79
C ALA A 158 -13.17 -6.10 -10.35
N MET A 159 -12.79 -6.93 -11.33
CA MET A 159 -11.50 -6.77 -12.02
C MET A 159 -11.42 -5.47 -12.83
N ALA A 160 -12.51 -5.03 -13.46
CA ALA A 160 -12.56 -3.76 -14.15
C ALA A 160 -12.32 -2.58 -13.19
N MET A 161 -12.97 -2.60 -12.02
CA MET A 161 -12.74 -1.61 -10.96
C MET A 161 -11.29 -1.63 -10.46
N GLN A 162 -10.76 -2.82 -10.15
CA GLN A 162 -9.38 -2.96 -9.66
C GLN A 162 -8.36 -2.42 -10.67
N ARG A 163 -8.56 -2.69 -11.96
CA ARG A 163 -7.75 -2.12 -13.05
C ARG A 163 -7.88 -0.60 -13.11
N GLY A 164 -9.09 -0.07 -13.02
CA GLY A 164 -9.35 1.37 -13.00
C GLY A 164 -8.64 2.10 -11.84
N ILE A 165 -8.73 1.56 -10.63
CA ILE A 165 -8.00 2.08 -9.45
C ILE A 165 -6.49 1.99 -9.68
N GLY A 166 -6.02 0.86 -10.23
CA GLY A 166 -4.63 0.67 -10.62
C GLY A 166 -4.12 1.79 -11.51
N PHE A 167 -4.89 2.17 -12.54
CA PHE A 167 -4.58 3.31 -13.42
C PHE A 167 -4.64 4.66 -12.71
N GLY A 168 -5.60 4.87 -11.80
CA GLY A 168 -5.70 6.11 -11.03
C GLY A 168 -4.48 6.34 -10.14
N VAL A 169 -4.06 5.31 -9.38
CA VAL A 169 -2.88 5.38 -8.52
C VAL A 169 -1.61 5.59 -9.34
N ALA A 170 -1.48 4.82 -10.41
CA ALA A 170 -0.44 4.94 -11.42
C ALA A 170 -0.23 6.38 -11.93
N LEU A 171 -1.31 7.00 -12.42
CA LEU A 171 -1.28 8.37 -12.93
C LEU A 171 -1.03 9.38 -11.81
N GLY A 172 -1.60 9.17 -10.63
CA GLY A 172 -1.35 10.00 -9.45
C GLY A 172 0.13 10.04 -9.06
N ILE A 173 0.81 8.89 -9.05
CA ILE A 173 2.24 8.81 -8.77
C ILE A 173 3.06 9.53 -9.86
N MET A 174 2.68 9.38 -11.14
CA MET A 174 3.37 10.09 -12.22
C MET A 174 3.19 11.60 -12.12
N ALA A 175 1.96 12.07 -11.89
CA ALA A 175 1.68 13.49 -11.70
C ALA A 175 2.47 14.08 -10.53
N GLN A 176 2.52 13.36 -9.40
CA GLN A 176 3.32 13.75 -8.24
C GLN A 176 4.82 13.81 -8.56
N SER A 177 5.33 12.82 -9.30
CA SER A 177 6.74 12.79 -9.71
C SER A 177 7.10 13.99 -10.60
N VAL A 178 6.23 14.37 -11.54
CA VAL A 178 6.42 15.54 -12.41
C VAL A 178 6.42 16.83 -11.58
N ARG A 179 5.48 16.98 -10.63
CA ARG A 179 5.42 18.15 -9.75
C ARG A 179 6.69 18.32 -8.91
N ILE A 180 7.27 17.21 -8.45
CA ILE A 180 8.56 17.20 -7.74
C ILE A 180 9.70 17.61 -8.68
N LEU A 181 9.78 17.02 -9.87
CA LEU A 181 10.85 17.31 -10.85
C LEU A 181 10.83 18.76 -11.34
N MET A 182 9.63 19.32 -11.53
CA MET A 182 9.45 20.73 -11.91
C MET A 182 9.62 21.70 -10.73
N GLY A 183 9.89 21.20 -9.52
CA GLY A 183 10.08 22.03 -8.32
C GLY A 183 8.81 22.72 -7.81
N LEU A 184 7.65 22.36 -8.34
CA LEU A 184 6.33 22.85 -7.91
C LEU A 184 5.98 22.33 -6.51
N GLU A 185 6.52 21.16 -6.14
CA GLU A 185 6.26 20.51 -4.87
C GLU A 185 7.52 20.40 -4.04
N ARG A 186 7.61 21.26 -3.01
CA ARG A 186 8.81 21.43 -2.16
C ARG A 186 8.76 20.61 -0.86
N SER A 187 7.77 19.72 -0.73
CA SER A 187 7.46 18.99 0.52
C SER A 187 8.64 18.17 1.06
N PHE A 188 9.57 17.75 0.19
CA PHE A 188 10.77 17.00 0.57
C PHE A 188 11.98 17.86 1.02
N VAL A 189 11.93 19.19 0.85
CA VAL A 189 13.07 20.10 1.08
C VAL A 189 13.10 20.69 2.50
N GLY A 190 12.13 20.36 3.36
CA GLY A 190 12.19 20.72 4.78
C GLY A 190 12.14 22.23 5.07
N ARG A 191 11.56 23.02 4.16
CA ARG A 191 11.05 24.34 4.53
C ARG A 191 9.59 24.18 4.96
N GLY A 192 9.28 24.77 6.12
CA GLY A 192 7.92 24.79 6.65
C GLY A 192 6.99 25.56 5.74
#